data_AF-A0A292ECT8-F1
#
_entry.id   AF-A0A292ECT8-F1
#
_cell.length_a   1.000
_cell.length_b   1.000
_cell.length_c   1.000
_cell.angle_alpha   90.00
_cell.angle_beta   90.00
_cell.angle_gamma   90.00
#
_symmetry.space_group_name_H-M   'P 1'
#
loop_
_entity.id
_entity.type
_entity.pdbx_description
1 polymer ?
#
loop_
_entity_poly.entity_id
_entity_poly.type
_entity_poly.pdbx_seq_one_letter_code
_entity_poly.pdbx_strand_id
1 'polypeptide(L)'
;MRSRRFCVSFLLLASLIAAGPVEEVVAGQRISGPVKASAIRVIDGDTVLVDATPWPNQHVTTYVRLRGIDAPELKSRCPEIRDAAERAHSALEELVASSATLSLSNISGDKYFGRVVASLELEDGRDASSILLDEGLVDPYQGGRKKAVSCP
;
A
#
# COMPACT_ATOMS: atom_id res chain seq x y z
N MET A 1 14.25 73.54 36.12
CA MET A 1 14.36 73.53 34.65
C MET A 1 14.92 72.19 34.19
N ARG A 2 14.20 71.52 33.25
CA ARG A 2 14.55 70.35 32.42
C ARG A 2 14.93 69.03 33.12
N SER A 3 13.90 68.26 33.50
CA SER A 3 13.96 66.81 33.59
C SER A 3 13.97 66.20 32.19
N ARG A 4 15.01 65.43 31.86
CA ARG A 4 15.11 64.66 30.61
C ARG A 4 14.29 63.38 30.78
N ARG A 5 13.16 63.29 30.08
CA ARG A 5 12.35 62.06 30.00
C ARG A 5 13.11 61.04 29.15
N PHE A 6 13.54 59.95 29.76
CA PHE A 6 14.07 58.78 29.06
C PHE A 6 12.95 58.16 28.22
N CYS A 7 13.10 58.21 26.90
CA CYS A 7 12.24 57.49 25.97
C CYS A 7 12.81 56.07 25.87
N VAL A 8 12.30 55.14 26.67
CA VAL A 8 12.66 53.71 26.54
C VAL A 8 11.92 53.18 25.32
N SER A 9 12.64 53.12 24.20
CA SER A 9 12.17 52.52 22.95
C SER A 9 12.03 51.00 23.16
N PHE A 10 10.79 50.52 23.18
CA PHE A 10 10.46 49.10 23.26
C PHE A 10 10.77 48.47 21.89
N LEU A 11 11.96 47.90 21.73
CA LEU A 11 12.34 47.14 20.54
C LEU A 11 11.58 45.80 20.55
N LEU A 12 10.48 45.74 19.81
CA LEU A 12 9.77 44.51 19.46
C LEU A 12 10.68 43.64 18.59
N LEU A 13 11.29 42.61 19.19
CA LEU A 13 12.03 41.58 18.47
C LEU A 13 11.00 40.64 17.82
N ALA A 14 10.63 40.91 16.57
CA ALA A 14 9.82 40.00 15.77
C ALA A 14 10.70 38.79 15.38
N SER A 15 10.54 37.68 16.09
CA SER A 15 11.13 36.39 15.73
C SER A 15 10.52 35.91 14.40
N LEU A 16 11.28 36.01 13.32
CA LEU A 16 10.99 35.32 12.07
C LEU A 16 11.06 33.81 12.34
N ILE A 17 9.90 33.19 12.56
CA ILE A 17 9.77 31.74 12.49
C ILE A 17 9.79 31.39 11.01
N ALA A 18 10.93 30.92 10.52
CA ALA A 18 11.01 30.30 9.21
C ALA A 18 10.15 29.03 9.23
N ALA A 19 8.93 29.12 8.70
CA ALA A 19 8.09 27.99 8.41
C ALA A 19 8.73 27.20 7.26
N GLY A 20 9.65 26.29 7.59
CA GLY A 20 10.08 25.25 6.66
C GLY A 20 8.88 24.36 6.30
N PRO A 21 8.88 23.73 5.12
CA PRO A 21 7.83 22.77 4.78
C PRO A 21 7.86 21.65 5.82
N VAL A 22 6.76 21.49 6.53
CA VAL A 22 6.53 20.33 7.39
C VAL A 22 6.22 19.19 6.43
N GLU A 23 7.21 18.37 6.09
CA GLU A 23 6.92 17.12 5.40
C GLU A 23 6.11 16.26 6.37
N GLU A 24 4.84 16.12 6.05
CA GLU A 24 3.91 15.29 6.79
C GLU A 24 4.35 13.82 6.60
N VAL A 25 5.20 13.34 7.50
CA VAL A 25 5.55 11.93 7.58
C VAL A 25 4.29 11.20 8.03
N VAL A 26 3.47 10.77 7.08
CA VAL A 26 2.42 9.78 7.33
C VAL A 26 3.15 8.49 7.69
N ALA A 27 3.42 8.32 8.97
CA ALA A 27 4.10 7.17 9.55
C ALA A 27 3.18 5.95 9.50
N GLY A 28 2.92 5.44 8.30
CA GLY A 28 2.59 4.02 8.15
C GLY A 28 3.83 3.26 8.59
N GLN A 29 3.75 2.54 9.71
CA GLN A 29 4.86 1.73 10.21
C GLN A 29 5.33 0.80 9.08
N ARG A 30 6.52 1.09 8.54
CA ARG A 30 7.14 0.27 7.51
C ARG A 30 7.80 -0.91 8.21
N ILE A 31 7.42 -2.12 7.82
CA ILE A 31 8.08 -3.33 8.33
C ILE A 31 9.26 -3.60 7.41
N SER A 32 10.45 -3.79 7.99
CA SER A 32 11.64 -4.19 7.23
C SER A 32 11.43 -5.60 6.69
N GLY A 33 11.37 -5.75 5.36
CA GLY A 33 11.32 -7.04 4.67
C GLY A 33 12.70 -7.44 4.11
N PRO A 34 12.80 -8.59 3.42
CA PRO A 34 11.69 -9.45 3.02
C PRO A 34 11.17 -10.35 4.15
N VAL A 35 9.84 -10.46 4.26
CA VAL A 35 9.16 -11.38 5.18
C VAL A 35 8.68 -12.59 4.38
N LYS A 36 9.08 -13.79 4.79
CA LYS A 36 8.60 -15.03 4.16
C LYS A 36 7.12 -15.26 4.48
N ALA A 37 6.38 -15.78 3.52
CA ALA A 37 4.98 -16.13 3.71
C ALA A 37 4.56 -17.33 2.86
N SER A 38 3.43 -17.92 3.20
CA SER A 38 2.71 -18.87 2.36
C SER A 38 1.30 -18.36 2.07
N ALA A 39 0.80 -18.57 0.86
CA ALA A 39 -0.57 -18.21 0.53
C ALA A 39 -1.55 -19.17 1.20
N ILE A 40 -2.55 -18.61 1.90
CA ILE A 40 -3.69 -19.38 2.43
C ILE A 40 -4.82 -19.39 1.40
N ARG A 41 -5.16 -18.22 0.85
CA ARG A 41 -6.18 -18.07 -0.20
C ARG A 41 -6.09 -16.70 -0.88
N VAL A 42 -6.53 -16.62 -2.13
CA VAL A 42 -6.75 -15.34 -2.82
C VAL A 42 -8.14 -14.80 -2.49
N ILE A 43 -8.23 -13.50 -2.19
CA ILE A 43 -9.47 -12.83 -1.80
C ILE A 43 -10.09 -12.11 -2.99
N ASP A 44 -9.27 -11.32 -3.68
CA ASP A 44 -9.61 -10.50 -4.84
C ASP A 44 -8.40 -10.53 -5.80
N GLY A 45 -8.54 -10.01 -7.02
CA GLY A 45 -7.44 -9.97 -8.02
C GLY A 45 -6.21 -9.13 -7.63
N ASP A 46 -6.23 -8.49 -6.46
CA ASP A 46 -5.09 -7.74 -5.90
C ASP A 46 -4.86 -8.01 -4.40
N THR A 47 -5.56 -8.98 -3.80
CA THR A 47 -5.53 -9.19 -2.34
C THR A 47 -5.42 -10.68 -2.01
N VAL A 48 -4.42 -11.04 -1.22
CA VAL A 48 -4.14 -12.43 -0.78
C VAL A 48 -4.16 -12.50 0.74
N LEU A 49 -4.75 -13.56 1.30
CA LEU A 49 -4.57 -13.92 2.70
C LEU A 49 -3.36 -14.84 2.82
N VAL A 50 -2.40 -14.45 3.65
CA VAL A 50 -1.14 -15.19 3.81
C VAL A 50 -0.91 -15.57 5.27
N ASP A 51 -0.16 -16.64 5.48
CA ASP A 51 0.55 -16.89 6.74
C ASP A 51 1.98 -16.37 6.61
N ALA A 52 2.28 -15.24 7.25
CA ALA A 52 3.58 -14.59 7.20
C ALA A 52 4.42 -14.94 8.42
N THR A 53 5.73 -15.13 8.22
CA THR A 53 6.70 -15.44 9.26
C THR A 53 7.72 -14.30 9.41
N PRO A 54 7.37 -13.20 10.11
CA PRO A 54 8.27 -12.06 10.27
C PRO A 54 9.51 -12.38 11.14
N TRP A 55 9.40 -13.32 12.06
CA TRP A 55 10.49 -13.79 12.92
C TRP A 55 10.43 -15.31 13.11
N PRO A 56 11.55 -15.95 13.51
CA PRO A 56 11.54 -17.38 13.83
C PRO A 56 10.46 -17.75 14.84
N ASN A 57 9.67 -18.78 14.53
CA ASN A 57 8.55 -19.27 15.34
C ASN A 57 7.40 -18.27 15.55
N GLN A 58 7.32 -17.19 14.79
CA GLN A 58 6.21 -16.24 14.84
C GLN A 58 5.44 -16.25 13.52
N HIS A 59 4.17 -16.61 13.60
CA HIS A 59 3.25 -16.67 12.46
C HIS A 59 2.17 -15.60 12.60
N VAL A 60 1.88 -14.91 11.49
CA VAL A 60 0.89 -13.84 11.43
C VAL A 60 0.04 -14.06 10.19
N THR A 61 -1.21 -14.46 10.40
CA THR A 61 -2.22 -14.47 9.34
C THR A 61 -2.68 -13.05 9.05
N THR A 62 -2.46 -12.56 7.83
CA THR A 62 -2.85 -11.20 7.45
C THR A 62 -3.26 -11.10 5.99
N TYR A 63 -4.12 -10.13 5.70
CA TYR A 63 -4.46 -9.74 4.35
C TYR A 63 -3.35 -8.86 3.77
N VAL A 64 -2.86 -9.22 2.60
CA VAL A 64 -1.87 -8.47 1.83
C VAL A 64 -2.53 -7.97 0.56
N ARG A 65 -2.63 -6.65 0.44
CA ARG A 65 -2.97 -5.99 -0.82
C ARG A 65 -1.69 -5.74 -1.62
N LEU A 66 -1.69 -6.17 -2.87
CA LEU A 66 -0.57 -6.01 -3.78
C LEU A 66 -0.32 -4.53 -4.06
N ARG A 67 0.94 -4.12 -3.89
CA ARG A 67 1.38 -2.74 -4.10
C ARG A 67 1.39 -2.43 -5.60
N GLY A 68 0.95 -1.22 -5.94
CA GLY A 68 1.08 -0.68 -7.29
C GLY A 68 -0.07 -1.01 -8.23
N ILE A 69 -1.05 -1.82 -7.81
CA ILE A 69 -2.15 -2.28 -8.65
C ILE A 69 -3.53 -2.13 -7.98
N ASP A 70 -4.56 -2.11 -8.82
CA ASP A 70 -5.97 -2.22 -8.44
C ASP A 70 -6.68 -3.20 -9.38
N ALA A 71 -7.33 -4.21 -8.81
CA ALA A 71 -8.07 -5.19 -9.60
C ALA A 71 -9.53 -4.75 -9.83
N PRO A 72 -10.18 -5.23 -10.91
CA PRO A 72 -11.62 -5.07 -11.09
C PRO A 72 -12.40 -5.71 -9.93
N GLU A 73 -13.58 -5.16 -9.63
CA GLU A 73 -14.35 -5.55 -8.44
C GLU A 73 -15.23 -6.79 -8.71
N LEU A 74 -15.00 -7.89 -7.97
CA LEU A 74 -15.76 -9.15 -8.09
C LEU A 74 -17.28 -8.98 -7.83
N LYS A 75 -17.66 -7.98 -7.04
CA LYS A 75 -19.06 -7.70 -6.68
C LYS A 75 -19.69 -6.61 -7.55
N SER A 76 -19.11 -6.31 -8.71
CA SER A 76 -19.67 -5.35 -9.65
C SER A 76 -21.05 -5.78 -10.13
N ARG A 77 -21.92 -4.78 -10.39
CA ARG A 77 -23.23 -4.99 -11.04
C ARG A 77 -23.10 -5.20 -12.55
N CYS A 78 -21.97 -4.78 -13.13
CA CYS A 78 -21.66 -4.91 -14.54
C CYS A 78 -21.01 -6.28 -14.79
N PRO A 79 -21.61 -7.16 -15.61
CA PRO A 79 -21.06 -8.48 -15.92
C PRO A 79 -19.63 -8.43 -16.45
N GLU A 80 -19.32 -7.49 -17.33
CA GLU A 80 -18.02 -7.34 -17.98
C GLU A 80 -16.91 -7.02 -16.97
N ILE A 81 -17.22 -6.20 -15.96
CA ILE A 81 -16.28 -5.91 -14.87
C ILE A 81 -16.08 -7.13 -13.99
N ARG A 82 -17.14 -7.91 -13.73
CA ARG A 82 -17.04 -9.13 -12.92
C ARG A 82 -16.22 -10.20 -13.65
N ASP A 83 -16.43 -10.39 -14.95
CA ASP A 83 -15.65 -11.33 -15.75
C ASP A 83 -14.16 -10.92 -15.79
N ALA A 84 -13.86 -9.63 -15.86
CA ALA A 84 -12.49 -9.13 -15.73
C ALA A 84 -11.91 -9.38 -14.32
N ALA A 85 -12.72 -9.20 -13.27
CA ALA A 85 -12.32 -9.46 -11.88
C ALA A 85 -12.03 -10.95 -11.65
N GLU A 86 -12.84 -11.85 -12.22
CA GLU A 86 -12.65 -13.30 -12.15
C GLU A 86 -11.35 -13.72 -12.85
N ARG A 87 -11.04 -13.15 -14.03
CA ARG A 87 -9.76 -13.42 -14.70
C ARG A 87 -8.56 -12.97 -13.88
N ALA A 88 -8.60 -11.77 -13.29
CA ALA A 88 -7.54 -11.27 -12.43
C ALA A 88 -7.36 -12.12 -11.16
N HIS A 89 -8.49 -12.54 -10.56
CA HIS A 89 -8.50 -13.42 -9.39
C HIS A 89 -7.90 -14.80 -9.71
N SER A 90 -8.32 -15.45 -10.80
CA SER A 90 -7.79 -16.75 -11.23
C SER A 90 -6.31 -16.69 -11.59
N ALA A 91 -5.85 -15.64 -12.26
CA ALA A 91 -4.42 -15.47 -12.57
C ALA A 91 -3.60 -15.35 -11.29
N LEU A 92 -4.05 -14.55 -10.31
CA LEU A 92 -3.37 -14.45 -9.03
C LEU A 92 -3.38 -15.78 -8.26
N GLU A 93 -4.48 -16.55 -8.32
CA GLU A 93 -4.52 -17.91 -7.75
C GLU A 93 -3.47 -18.83 -8.39
N GLU A 94 -3.35 -18.82 -9.71
CA GLU A 94 -2.35 -19.63 -10.42
C GLU A 94 -0.92 -19.24 -10.04
N LEU A 95 -0.63 -17.94 -9.98
CA LEU A 95 0.69 -17.43 -9.58
C LEU A 95 1.06 -17.89 -8.17
N VAL A 96 0.17 -17.71 -7.18
CA VAL A 96 0.48 -18.11 -5.80
C VAL A 96 0.47 -19.62 -5.61
N ALA A 97 -0.36 -20.37 -6.34
CA ALA A 97 -0.37 -21.84 -6.28
C ALA A 97 0.90 -22.46 -6.88
N SER A 98 1.52 -21.78 -7.84
CA SER A 98 2.79 -22.21 -8.44
C SER A 98 4.02 -21.97 -7.56
N SER A 99 3.87 -21.24 -6.43
CA SER A 99 4.97 -20.87 -5.53
C SER A 99 4.73 -21.41 -4.12
N ALA A 100 5.62 -22.28 -3.63
CA ALA A 100 5.47 -22.83 -2.28
C ALA A 100 5.77 -21.78 -1.20
N THR A 101 6.67 -20.84 -1.50
CA THR A 101 7.06 -19.74 -0.62
C THR A 101 6.93 -18.41 -1.35
N LEU A 102 6.43 -17.40 -0.64
CA LEU A 102 6.31 -16.03 -1.09
C LEU A 102 7.23 -15.12 -0.26
N SER A 103 7.68 -14.03 -0.88
CA SER A 103 8.51 -13.02 -0.23
C SER A 103 7.79 -11.67 -0.27
N LEU A 104 7.47 -11.14 0.92
CA LEU A 104 6.80 -9.86 1.08
C LEU A 104 7.81 -8.75 1.36
N SER A 105 7.81 -7.70 0.55
CA SER A 105 8.68 -6.53 0.72
C SER A 105 7.89 -5.22 0.61
N ASN A 106 8.54 -4.09 0.91
CA ASN A 106 7.90 -2.77 0.91
C ASN A 106 6.59 -2.75 1.72
N ILE A 107 6.60 -3.36 2.91
CA ILE A 107 5.39 -3.60 3.70
C ILE A 107 5.01 -2.31 4.45
N SER A 108 3.77 -1.87 4.30
CA SER A 108 3.18 -0.76 5.06
C SER A 108 1.77 -1.10 5.51
N GLY A 109 1.32 -0.54 6.64
CA GLY A 109 -0.09 -0.62 7.03
C GLY A 109 -1.00 0.06 5.99
N ASP A 110 -2.18 -0.53 5.74
CA ASP A 110 -3.25 0.17 5.02
C ASP A 110 -3.91 1.24 5.91
N LYS A 111 -4.63 2.19 5.31
CA LYS A 111 -5.30 3.33 5.96
C LYS A 111 -6.16 2.95 7.17
N TYR A 112 -6.70 1.72 7.18
CA TYR A 112 -7.59 1.23 8.23
C TYR A 112 -7.00 0.07 9.05
N PHE A 113 -5.73 -0.26 8.85
CA PHE A 113 -4.98 -1.32 9.57
C PHE A 113 -5.61 -2.73 9.54
N GLY A 114 -6.66 -2.97 8.75
CA GLY A 114 -7.24 -4.31 8.55
C GLY A 114 -6.48 -5.20 7.57
N ARG A 115 -5.49 -4.64 6.87
CA ARG A 115 -4.60 -5.32 5.91
C ARG A 115 -3.29 -4.54 5.78
N VAL A 116 -2.28 -5.18 5.19
CA VAL A 116 -1.03 -4.54 4.79
C VAL A 116 -0.97 -4.34 3.28
N VAL A 117 -0.17 -3.38 2.83
CA VAL A 117 0.18 -3.18 1.42
C VAL A 117 1.64 -3.59 1.24
N ALA A 118 1.91 -4.51 0.31
CA ALA A 118 3.25 -5.04 0.09
C ALA A 118 3.49 -5.42 -1.38
N SER A 119 4.76 -5.44 -1.78
CA SER A 119 5.20 -6.16 -2.98
C SER A 119 5.24 -7.66 -2.65
N LEU A 120 4.84 -8.51 -3.60
CA LEU A 120 4.75 -9.95 -3.44
C LEU A 120 5.57 -10.62 -4.53
N GLU A 121 6.71 -11.16 -4.11
CA GLU A 121 7.63 -11.88 -4.98
C GLU A 121 7.39 -13.40 -4.85
N LEU A 122 7.32 -14.06 -6.00
CA LEU A 122 7.19 -15.50 -6.17
C LEU A 122 8.52 -16.20 -5.89
N GLU A 123 8.50 -17.53 -5.80
CA GLU A 123 9.71 -18.32 -5.51
C GLU A 123 10.82 -18.16 -6.59
N ASP A 124 10.41 -17.87 -7.83
CA ASP A 124 11.32 -17.63 -8.95
C ASP A 124 11.84 -16.19 -9.06
N GLY A 125 11.50 -15.32 -8.10
CA GLY A 125 11.95 -13.94 -8.03
C GLY A 125 11.12 -12.96 -8.86
N ARG A 126 10.04 -13.41 -9.52
CA ARG A 126 9.13 -12.51 -10.24
C ARG A 126 8.13 -11.85 -9.28
N ASP A 127 7.79 -10.59 -9.54
CA ASP A 127 6.79 -9.85 -8.77
C ASP A 127 5.38 -10.06 -9.35
N ALA A 128 4.43 -10.46 -8.51
CA ALA A 128 3.07 -10.79 -8.94
C ALA A 128 2.32 -9.56 -9.49
N SER A 129 2.51 -8.37 -8.91
CA SER A 129 1.89 -7.14 -9.42
C SER A 129 2.34 -6.85 -10.86
N SER A 130 3.62 -7.06 -11.14
CA SER A 130 4.22 -6.83 -12.45
C SER A 130 3.64 -7.81 -13.50
N ILE A 131 3.52 -9.09 -13.15
CA ILE A 131 2.91 -10.09 -14.05
C ILE A 131 1.45 -9.73 -14.37
N LEU A 132 0.65 -9.39 -13.36
CA LEU A 132 -0.76 -9.03 -13.57
C LEU A 132 -0.94 -7.75 -14.42
N LEU A 133 -0.02 -6.79 -14.29
CA LEU A 133 0.01 -5.59 -15.13
C LEU A 133 0.37 -5.91 -16.58
N ASP A 134 1.38 -6.74 -16.80
CA ASP A 134 1.84 -7.13 -18.13
C ASP A 134 0.76 -7.93 -18.89
N GLU A 135 -0.06 -8.70 -18.17
CA GLU A 135 -1.21 -9.43 -18.72
C GLU A 135 -2.45 -8.55 -18.93
N GLY A 136 -2.43 -7.28 -18.49
CA GLY A 136 -3.55 -6.35 -18.63
C GLY A 136 -4.77 -6.74 -17.79
N LEU A 137 -4.57 -7.44 -16.68
CA LEU A 137 -5.64 -7.92 -15.80
C LEU A 137 -5.99 -6.91 -14.70
N VAL A 138 -5.09 -5.97 -14.41
CA VAL A 138 -5.23 -4.97 -13.34
C VAL A 138 -4.79 -3.59 -13.83
N ASP A 139 -5.27 -2.55 -13.15
CA ASP A 139 -4.88 -1.17 -13.42
C ASP A 139 -3.73 -0.73 -12.51
N PRO A 140 -2.79 0.12 -13.00
CA PRO A 140 -1.76 0.70 -12.15
C PRO A 140 -2.37 1.68 -11.12
N TYR A 141 -1.98 1.54 -9.86
CA TYR A 141 -2.53 2.32 -8.75
C TYR A 141 -1.46 2.69 -7.72
N GLN A 142 -1.28 4.00 -7.52
CA GLN A 142 -0.28 4.58 -6.60
C GLN A 142 -0.91 5.17 -5.33
N GLY A 143 -2.17 4.85 -5.05
CA GLY A 143 -2.95 5.48 -3.98
C GLY A 143 -3.76 6.69 -4.47
N GLY A 144 -4.67 7.17 -3.62
CA GLY A 144 -5.54 8.30 -3.93
C GLY A 144 -6.94 7.88 -4.36
N ARG A 145 -7.52 8.58 -5.32
CA ARG A 145 -8.88 8.31 -5.82
C ARG A 145 -8.82 7.30 -6.96
N LYS A 146 -9.49 6.16 -6.80
CA LYS A 146 -9.70 5.20 -7.88
C LYS A 146 -10.40 5.86 -9.08
N LYS A 147 -10.05 5.44 -10.30
CA LYS A 147 -10.80 5.84 -11.50
C LYS A 147 -12.23 5.31 -11.40
N ALA A 148 -13.20 6.11 -11.81
CA ALA A 148 -14.57 5.62 -11.94
C ALA A 148 -14.60 4.66 -13.14
N VAL A 149 -14.91 3.39 -12.89
CA VAL A 149 -15.09 2.39 -13.95
C VAL A 149 -16.54 2.46 -14.40
N SER A 150 -16.77 2.78 -15.68
CA SER A 150 -18.08 2.66 -16.32
C SER A 150 -18.25 1.25 -16.89
N CYS A 151 -19.48 0.74 -16.90
CA CYS A 151 -19.81 -0.49 -17.63
C CYS A 151 -19.68 -0.17 -19.14
N PRO A 152 -18.84 -0.91 -19.90
CA PRO A 152 -18.66 -0.72 -21.33
C PRO A 152 -19.95 -0.93 -22.15
#